data_AF-A0A9X4C9A8-F1
#
_entry.id   AF-A0A9X4C9A8-F1
#
_cell.length_a   1.000
_cell.length_b   1.000
_cell.length_c   1.000
_cell.angle_alpha   90.00
_cell.angle_beta   90.00
_cell.angle_gamma   90.00
#
_symmetry.space_group_name_H-M   'P 1'
#
loop_
_entity.id
_entity.type
_entity.pdbx_description
1 polymer ?
#
loop_
_entity_poly.entity_id
_entity_poly.type
_entity_poly.pdbx_seq_one_letter_code
_entity_poly.pdbx_strand_id
1 'polypeptide(L)'
;MAPNWSAVLYVPALAAAFAFSGSTGLAAQEDVQSMLAAQIRLQGFVCDKAIGAKKDAKRSRPDYAVWVLNCGNARYRVGRAPDMAAKVDPLR
;
A
#
# COMPACT_ATOMS: atom_id res chain seq x y z
N MET A 1 -47.87 -44.71 -30.11
CA MET A 1 -46.43 -45.06 -30.17
C MET A 1 -45.62 -43.91 -29.57
N ALA A 2 -45.01 -44.11 -28.39
CA ALA A 2 -43.96 -43.20 -27.88
C ALA A 2 -42.69 -43.37 -28.72
N PRO A 3 -41.85 -42.32 -28.86
CA PRO A 3 -40.78 -42.03 -27.89
C PRO A 3 -40.61 -40.50 -27.72
N ASN A 4 -39.81 -39.89 -26.85
CA ASN A 4 -38.74 -40.24 -25.94
C ASN A 4 -38.53 -39.00 -25.04
N TRP A 5 -38.37 -39.25 -23.74
CA TRP A 5 -37.60 -38.43 -22.81
C TRP A 5 -36.39 -37.71 -23.46
N SER A 6 -36.17 -36.43 -23.17
CA SER A 6 -34.86 -35.81 -22.94
C SER A 6 -34.97 -34.29 -22.93
N ALA A 7 -34.24 -33.68 -21.98
CA ALA A 7 -33.84 -32.28 -21.99
C ALA A 7 -34.90 -31.23 -21.60
N VAL A 8 -35.41 -31.32 -20.37
CA VAL A 8 -35.64 -30.09 -19.61
C VAL A 8 -34.25 -29.52 -19.29
N LEU A 9 -33.75 -28.67 -20.18
CA LEU A 9 -32.52 -27.92 -19.98
C LEU A 9 -32.77 -26.93 -18.85
N TYR A 10 -32.41 -27.35 -17.64
CA TYR A 10 -32.19 -26.47 -16.50
C TYR A 10 -31.01 -25.57 -16.86
N VAL A 11 -31.27 -24.29 -17.16
CA VAL A 11 -30.23 -23.26 -17.31
C VAL A 11 -30.10 -22.57 -15.96
N PRO A 12 -29.14 -22.95 -15.08
CA PRO A 12 -28.74 -22.06 -14.03
C PRO A 12 -27.67 -21.10 -14.57
N ALA A 13 -28.02 -19.83 -14.53
CA ALA A 13 -27.18 -18.69 -14.18
C ALA A 13 -25.76 -18.60 -14.78
N LEU A 14 -25.56 -17.56 -15.59
CA LEU A 14 -24.26 -16.96 -15.85
C LEU A 14 -23.52 -16.71 -14.52
N ALA A 15 -22.34 -17.31 -14.35
CA ALA A 15 -21.34 -16.82 -13.40
C ALA A 15 -20.04 -16.59 -14.17
N ALA A 16 -19.86 -15.32 -14.56
CA ALA A 16 -18.64 -14.81 -15.17
C ALA A 16 -17.44 -14.98 -14.22
N ALA A 17 -16.29 -15.23 -14.84
CA ALA A 17 -14.98 -15.38 -14.22
C ALA A 17 -14.56 -14.16 -13.39
N PHE A 18 -13.92 -14.39 -12.24
CA PHE A 18 -12.99 -13.44 -11.63
C PHE A 18 -11.80 -14.19 -11.04
N ALA A 19 -10.75 -14.38 -11.85
CA ALA A 19 -9.43 -14.68 -11.35
C ALA A 19 -8.82 -13.38 -10.78
N PHE A 20 -8.91 -13.18 -9.46
CA PHE A 20 -8.23 -12.06 -8.81
C PHE A 20 -6.75 -12.43 -8.59
N SER A 21 -5.92 -12.20 -9.61
CA SER A 21 -4.46 -12.27 -9.48
C SER A 21 -3.97 -11.06 -8.66
N GLY A 22 -3.93 -11.23 -7.34
CA GLY A 22 -3.41 -10.22 -6.40
C GLY A 22 -1.89 -10.20 -6.37
N SER A 23 -1.26 -9.36 -7.19
CA SER A 23 0.17 -9.04 -7.14
C SER A 23 0.39 -7.55 -6.90
N THR A 24 0.10 -7.03 -5.70
CA THR A 24 0.12 -5.58 -5.39
C THR A 24 1.19 -5.15 -4.38
N GLY A 25 2.23 -5.96 -4.16
CA GLY A 25 3.26 -5.64 -3.16
C GLY A 25 4.19 -4.46 -3.50
N LEU A 26 4.59 -4.31 -4.76
CA LEU A 26 5.59 -3.31 -5.16
C LEU A 26 5.00 -1.89 -5.34
N ALA A 27 3.86 -1.78 -6.01
CA ALA A 27 3.23 -0.48 -6.30
C ALA A 27 2.81 0.27 -5.02
N ALA A 28 2.31 -0.46 -4.01
CA ALA A 28 1.95 0.13 -2.73
C ALA A 28 3.18 0.66 -1.96
N GLN A 29 4.33 0.00 -2.10
CA GLN A 29 5.58 0.45 -1.47
C GLN A 29 6.10 1.73 -2.12
N GLU A 30 6.03 1.82 -3.45
CA GLU A 30 6.40 3.01 -4.22
C GLU A 30 5.50 4.20 -3.91
N ASP A 31 4.20 3.97 -3.74
CA ASP A 31 3.27 5.02 -3.35
C ASP A 31 3.57 5.56 -1.95
N VAL A 32 3.78 4.67 -0.97
CA VAL A 32 4.06 5.07 0.43
C VAL A 32 5.33 5.92 0.54
N GLN A 33 6.42 5.52 -0.13
CA GLN A 33 7.66 6.32 -0.08
C GLN A 33 7.51 7.68 -0.75
N SER A 34 6.74 7.77 -1.83
CA SER A 34 6.52 9.00 -2.60
C SER A 34 5.66 9.98 -1.79
N MET A 35 4.60 9.46 -1.19
CA MET A 35 3.74 10.20 -0.25
C MET A 35 4.53 10.69 0.96
N LEU A 36 5.35 9.85 1.58
CA LEU A 36 6.18 10.26 2.73
C LEU A 36 7.18 11.34 2.33
N ALA A 37 7.85 11.19 1.19
CA ALA A 37 8.78 12.17 0.68
C ALA A 37 8.09 13.51 0.39
N ALA A 38 6.91 13.50 -0.21
CA ALA A 38 6.12 14.72 -0.42
C ALA A 38 5.73 15.37 0.91
N GLN A 39 5.31 14.59 1.90
CA GLN A 39 4.91 15.11 3.20
C GLN A 39 6.06 15.78 3.96
N ILE A 40 7.26 15.16 3.98
CA ILE A 40 8.40 15.77 4.66
C ILE A 40 8.92 17.02 3.94
N ARG A 41 8.80 17.09 2.60
CA ARG A 41 9.12 18.30 1.82
C ARG A 41 8.21 19.47 2.18
N LEU A 42 6.91 19.22 2.38
CA LEU A 42 5.96 20.24 2.84
C LEU A 42 6.30 20.77 4.24
N GLN A 43 7.00 19.97 5.04
CA GLN A 43 7.50 20.38 6.36
C GLN A 43 8.91 21.02 6.31
N GLY A 44 9.53 21.13 5.13
CA GLY A 44 10.85 21.74 4.94
C GLY A 44 12.04 20.78 4.99
N PHE A 45 11.81 19.46 5.01
CA PHE A 45 12.90 18.48 4.92
C PHE A 45 13.28 18.18 3.46
N VAL A 46 14.58 18.11 3.19
CA VAL A 46 15.11 17.87 1.84
C VAL A 46 15.16 16.37 1.55
N CYS A 47 14.29 15.90 0.67
CA CYS A 47 14.37 14.54 0.14
C CYS A 47 14.25 14.62 -1.38
N ASP A 48 15.36 14.52 -2.12
CA ASP A 48 15.32 14.62 -3.58
C ASP A 48 14.65 13.38 -4.18
N LYS A 49 15.35 12.24 -4.09
CA LYS A 49 14.88 10.94 -4.58
C LYS A 49 14.57 10.02 -3.42
N ALA A 50 13.30 9.60 -3.29
CA ALA A 50 12.93 8.52 -2.39
C ALA A 50 13.44 7.18 -2.95
N ILE A 51 14.35 6.53 -2.23
CA ILE A 51 14.93 5.23 -2.59
C ILE A 51 14.07 4.09 -2.03
N GLY A 52 13.58 4.28 -0.80
CA GLY A 52 12.81 3.26 -0.10
C GLY A 52 12.12 3.82 1.13
N ALA A 53 10.91 3.37 1.43
CA ALA A 53 10.32 3.49 2.76
C ALA A 53 10.18 2.10 3.37
N LYS A 54 10.62 1.93 4.63
CA LYS A 54 10.45 0.69 5.38
C LYS A 54 9.73 0.96 6.69
N LYS A 55 8.63 0.27 6.94
CA LYS A 55 7.92 0.37 8.22
C LYS A 55 8.78 -0.20 9.34
N ASP A 56 8.98 0.57 10.40
CA ASP A 56 9.58 0.10 11.64
C ASP A 56 8.49 -0.48 12.53
N ALA A 57 8.27 -1.78 12.42
CA ALA A 57 7.25 -2.49 13.20
C ALA A 57 7.53 -2.48 14.72
N LYS A 58 8.79 -2.28 15.15
CA LYS A 58 9.14 -2.24 16.58
C LYS A 58 8.69 -0.95 17.25
N ARG A 59 8.75 0.15 16.51
CA ARG A 59 8.32 1.48 16.96
C ARG A 59 6.87 1.80 16.58
N SER A 60 6.32 1.08 15.60
CA SER A 60 4.93 1.26 15.16
C SER A 60 3.95 0.69 16.18
N ARG A 61 2.86 1.41 16.38
CA ARG A 61 1.71 1.03 17.21
C ARG A 61 0.45 1.08 16.33
N PRO A 62 -0.70 0.53 16.79
CA PRO A 62 -1.95 0.56 16.03
C PRO A 62 -2.32 1.95 15.52
N ASP A 63 -2.16 2.97 16.39
CA ASP A 63 -2.52 4.36 16.08
C ASP A 63 -1.32 5.24 15.68
N TYR A 64 -0.15 4.63 15.50
CA TYR A 64 1.07 5.38 15.18
C TYR A 64 2.01 4.56 14.30
N ALA A 65 2.06 4.88 13.02
CA ALA A 65 2.94 4.20 12.08
C ALA A 65 4.30 4.89 12.01
N VAL A 66 5.37 4.16 12.30
CA VAL A 66 6.74 4.66 12.16
C VAL A 66 7.37 4.05 10.92
N TRP A 67 7.92 4.90 10.08
CA TRP A 67 8.55 4.56 8.82
C TRP A 67 9.97 5.10 8.80
N VAL A 68 10.88 4.36 8.19
CA VAL A 68 12.22 4.81 7.86
C VAL A 68 12.23 5.10 6.36
N LEU A 69 12.25 6.38 6.01
CA LEU A 69 12.40 6.84 4.65
C LEU A 69 13.88 7.00 4.32
N ASN A 70 14.30 6.40 3.23
CA ASN A 70 15.63 6.51 2.69
C ASN A 70 15.57 7.37 1.44
N CYS A 71 16.21 8.53 1.49
CA CYS A 71 16.39 9.45 0.38
C CYS A 71 17.84 9.34 -0.11
N GLY A 72 18.08 9.66 -1.38
CA GLY A 72 19.44 9.59 -1.95
C GLY A 72 20.48 10.46 -1.24
N ASN A 73 20.03 11.50 -0.55
CA ASN A 73 20.84 12.45 0.18
C ASN A 73 20.77 12.29 1.72
N ALA A 74 19.72 11.64 2.25
CA ALA A 74 19.45 11.63 3.69
C ALA A 74 18.53 10.47 4.10
N ARG A 75 18.57 10.10 5.39
CA ARG A 75 17.66 9.12 5.97
C ARG A 75 16.82 9.77 7.05
N TYR A 76 15.53 9.49 7.02
CA TYR A 76 14.56 10.06 7.95
C TYR A 76 13.76 8.96 8.63
N ARG A 77 13.44 9.17 9.90
CA ARG A 77 12.41 8.44 10.60
C ARG A 77 11.15 9.29 10.62
N VAL A 78 10.11 8.83 9.97
CA VAL A 78 8.82 9.51 9.85
C VAL A 78 7.79 8.75 10.67
N GLY A 79 7.33 9.35 11.77
CA GLY A 79 6.22 8.85 12.55
C GLY A 79 4.94 9.57 12.17
N ARG A 80 3.91 8.82 11.78
CA ARG A 80 2.61 9.35 11.35
C ARG A 80 1.51 8.85 12.28
N ALA A 81 0.83 9.78 12.92
CA ALA A 81 -0.48 9.55 13.55
C ALA A 81 -1.57 10.06 12.60
N PRO A 82 -2.79 9.52 12.63
CA PRO A 82 -3.90 10.02 11.80
C PRO A 82 -4.25 11.49 12.11
N ASP A 83 -4.13 11.90 13.37
CA ASP A 83 -4.60 13.22 13.84
C ASP A 83 -3.48 14.25 14.04
N MET A 84 -2.24 13.94 13.64
CA MET A 84 -1.09 14.84 13.84
C MET A 84 -0.23 14.95 12.60
N ALA A 85 0.45 16.08 12.47
CA ALA A 85 1.52 16.24 11.49
C ALA A 85 2.58 15.13 11.68
N ALA A 86 3.15 14.66 10.57
CA ALA A 86 4.18 13.64 10.61
C ALA A 86 5.39 14.15 11.41
N LYS A 87 5.85 13.38 12.39
CA LYS A 87 7.05 13.66 13.16
C LYS A 87 8.25 13.11 12.40
N VAL A 88 9.16 13.98 12.01
CA VAL A 88 10.32 13.62 11.19
C VAL A 88 11.60 13.82 11.99
N ASP A 89 12.31 12.73 12.27
CA ASP A 89 13.61 12.74 12.94
C ASP A 89 14.70 12.34 11.92
N PRO A 90 15.69 13.20 11.64
CA PRO A 90 16.84 12.84 10.82
C PRO A 90 17.65 11.71 11.46
N LEU A 91 17.95 10.68 10.68
CA LEU A 91 18.84 9.59 11.06
C LEU A 91 20.22 9.92 10.49
N ARG A 92 21.06 10.60 11.28
CA ARG A 92 22.45 10.91 10.96
C ARG A 92 23.34 9.68 11.13
#